data_AF-A0A7W0RN97-F1
#
_entry.id   AF-A0A7W0RN97-F1
#
_cell.length_a   1.000
_cell.length_b   1.000
_cell.length_c   1.000
_cell.angle_alpha   90.00
_cell.angle_beta   90.00
_cell.angle_gamma   90.00
#
_symmetry.space_group_name_H-M   'P 1'
#
loop_
_entity.id
_entity.type
_entity.pdbx_description
1 polymer ?
#
loop_
_entity_poly.entity_id
_entity_poly.type
_entity_poly.pdbx_seq_one_letter_code
_entity_poly.pdbx_strand_id
1 'polypeptide(L)'
;MKLAAELSRPQSGRTLYLLDEPTTGLHFDDIAKLLKVLNSLVDQGNTVVVIEHNLDVIKNADWIIDLGPEAGAEGGWIVAQGTPEDVAASAAKGKRGIGRSGETGEKKVSRLFRSPVSPDPQRSYTAEMLAPVLANSVRAERESFDVAAETKAKKGDTDLTKVGRGTKLPWQTDGERWHTVDRFTHDGKPCRWEGSALTCVLDEIALLGGFAEPNFNHRSVVEVMPATKAGGWFLHVHTAQEWWVKFTFRVKKNSFTTAELATQFNLPTADQLDLPVYGNEPRVVAQNLRLPWQEVNFKVHWKKEIDVPAFRKFLADAKRAFLAQSGTEKLNPADLTPWKVLGKKWHLAKKGFSSPPVWDLTVLERLIERLNEAAPEANWDWENKQVVSVRLNGDEATFAEIYTKRPGGADLVLPTEPGRVALGRIASLGHEREVASHRMGEAVRMRFTEASQVDESALRELLLELVGGRD
;
A
#
# COMPACT_ATOMS: atom_id res chain seq x y z
N MET A 1 11.17 13.47 18.89
CA MET A 1 11.58 13.65 17.47
C MET A 1 10.81 12.79 16.46
N LYS A 2 10.31 11.59 16.78
CA LYS A 2 9.57 10.74 15.81
C LYS A 2 8.13 11.20 15.52
N LEU A 3 7.37 11.60 16.55
CA LEU A 3 5.98 12.08 16.41
C LEU A 3 5.89 13.38 15.58
N ALA A 4 6.79 14.33 15.85
CA ALA A 4 6.88 15.59 15.11
C ALA A 4 7.25 15.40 13.62
N ALA A 5 8.03 14.36 13.29
CA ALA A 5 8.36 14.05 11.91
C ALA A 5 7.15 13.50 11.13
N GLU A 6 6.30 12.68 11.76
CA GLU A 6 5.09 12.17 11.10
C GLU A 6 3.96 13.20 11.00
N LEU A 7 3.87 14.13 11.95
CA LEU A 7 2.96 15.27 11.87
C LEU A 7 3.28 16.23 10.69
N SER A 8 4.47 16.12 10.08
CA SER A 8 4.88 16.95 8.93
C SER A 8 4.70 16.28 7.56
N ARG A 9 4.22 15.02 7.51
CA ARG A 9 3.96 14.31 6.25
C ARG A 9 2.55 14.58 5.73
N PRO A 10 2.31 14.55 4.40
CA PRO A 10 0.97 14.63 3.85
C PRO A 10 0.12 13.45 4.34
N GLN A 11 -0.87 13.73 5.19
CA GLN A 11 -1.71 12.71 5.81
C GLN A 11 -2.90 12.33 4.91
N SER A 12 -3.21 11.04 4.86
CA SER A 12 -4.31 10.46 4.08
C SER A 12 -5.58 10.18 4.90
N GLY A 13 -5.56 10.49 6.21
CA GLY A 13 -6.64 10.20 7.16
C GLY A 13 -6.92 8.70 7.34
N ARG A 14 -5.96 7.81 7.02
CA ARG A 14 -6.10 6.35 7.09
C ARG A 14 -4.84 5.68 7.64
N THR A 15 -4.15 6.34 8.57
CA THR A 15 -2.92 5.83 9.17
C THR A 15 -3.21 5.23 10.55
N LEU A 16 -2.62 4.07 10.84
CA LEU A 16 -2.64 3.46 12.18
C LEU A 16 -1.36 3.86 12.91
N TYR A 17 -1.50 4.59 14.01
CA TYR A 17 -0.43 4.92 14.93
C TYR A 17 -0.41 3.90 16.06
N LEU A 18 0.71 3.22 16.26
CA LEU A 18 0.94 2.33 17.40
C LEU A 18 2.01 2.96 18.31
N LEU A 19 1.62 3.29 19.54
CA LEU A 19 2.48 3.96 20.52
C LEU A 19 2.66 3.08 21.76
N ASP A 20 3.91 2.85 22.14
CA ASP A 20 4.29 2.06 23.30
C ASP A 20 4.77 2.98 24.42
N GLU A 21 4.00 3.03 25.52
CA GLU A 21 4.21 3.86 26.72
C GLU A 21 4.63 5.32 26.44
N PRO A 22 3.82 6.10 25.68
CA PRO A 22 4.18 7.45 25.29
C PRO A 22 4.24 8.44 26.46
N THR A 23 3.71 8.11 27.64
CA THR A 23 3.78 8.98 28.83
C THR A 23 5.03 8.81 29.69
N THR A 24 5.92 7.87 29.35
CA THR A 24 7.14 7.61 30.13
C THR A 24 8.02 8.85 30.26
N GLY A 25 8.18 9.32 31.49
CA GLY A 25 8.99 10.50 31.83
C GLY A 25 8.33 11.85 31.60
N LEU A 26 7.01 11.90 31.33
CA LEU A 26 6.27 13.16 31.16
C LEU A 26 5.67 13.68 32.47
N HIS A 27 5.66 15.00 32.63
CA HIS A 27 4.92 15.70 33.68
C HIS A 27 3.41 15.72 33.37
N PHE A 28 2.55 15.86 34.38
CA PHE A 28 1.08 15.86 34.21
C PHE A 28 0.58 16.87 33.16
N ASP A 29 1.16 18.07 33.12
CA ASP A 29 0.82 19.10 32.12
C ASP A 29 1.20 18.69 30.69
N ASP A 30 2.25 17.89 30.53
CA ASP A 30 2.71 17.42 29.22
C ASP A 30 1.89 16.22 28.73
N ILE A 31 1.34 15.42 29.65
CA ILE A 31 0.35 14.38 29.33
C ILE A 31 -0.92 15.03 28.75
N ALA A 32 -1.38 16.15 29.32
CA ALA A 32 -2.53 16.87 28.79
C ALA A 32 -2.27 17.40 27.35
N LYS A 33 -1.07 17.92 27.07
CA LYS A 33 -0.68 18.34 25.72
C LYS A 33 -0.57 17.15 24.76
N LEU A 34 0.00 16.04 25.22
CA LEU A 34 0.10 14.81 24.44
C LEU A 34 -1.30 14.31 24.06
N LEU A 35 -2.23 14.25 25.01
CA LEU A 35 -3.63 13.87 24.76
C LEU A 35 -4.27 14.76 23.69
N LYS A 36 -4.05 16.08 23.71
CA LYS A 36 -4.53 16.97 22.64
C LYS A 36 -3.99 16.59 21.26
N VAL A 37 -2.71 16.22 21.17
CA VAL A 37 -2.09 15.79 19.91
C VAL A 37 -2.65 14.45 19.43
N LEU A 38 -2.78 13.47 20.32
CA LEU A 38 -3.36 12.16 19.98
C LEU A 38 -4.81 12.29 19.50
N ASN A 39 -5.58 13.11 20.19
CA ASN A 39 -6.95 13.46 19.81
C ASN A 39 -7.02 14.13 18.43
N SER A 40 -6.15 15.10 18.16
CA SER A 40 -6.08 15.74 16.84
C SER A 40 -5.83 14.73 15.72
N LEU A 41 -4.96 13.73 15.94
CA LEU A 41 -4.73 12.66 14.96
C LEU A 41 -6.00 11.83 14.71
N VAL A 42 -6.77 11.53 15.77
CA VAL A 42 -8.05 10.80 15.66
C VAL A 42 -9.10 11.63 14.94
N ASP A 43 -9.22 12.93 15.24
CA ASP A 43 -10.16 13.85 14.56
C ASP A 43 -9.88 13.96 13.05
N GLN A 44 -8.62 13.77 12.65
CA GLN A 44 -8.19 13.71 11.26
C GLN A 44 -8.50 12.37 10.56
N GLY A 45 -9.18 11.44 11.24
CA GLY A 45 -9.61 10.14 10.71
C GLY A 45 -8.60 9.00 10.92
N ASN A 46 -7.49 9.25 11.62
CA ASN A 46 -6.49 8.20 11.88
C ASN A 46 -6.89 7.32 13.07
N THR A 47 -6.37 6.09 13.12
CA THR A 47 -6.53 5.21 14.28
C THR A 47 -5.28 5.29 15.15
N VAL A 48 -5.45 5.48 16.45
CA VAL A 48 -4.34 5.52 17.41
C VAL A 48 -4.53 4.39 18.42
N VAL A 49 -3.57 3.47 18.49
CA VAL A 49 -3.49 2.41 19.48
C VAL A 49 -2.33 2.70 20.40
N VAL A 50 -2.62 2.75 21.71
CA VAL A 50 -1.64 3.09 22.73
C VAL A 50 -1.56 1.99 23.76
N ILE A 51 -0.34 1.55 24.08
CA ILE A 51 -0.03 0.71 25.24
C ILE A 51 0.32 1.66 26.38
N GLU A 52 -0.47 1.65 27.44
CA GLU A 52 -0.32 2.58 28.56
C GLU A 52 -0.70 1.94 29.89
N HIS A 53 -0.11 2.48 30.95
CA HIS A 53 -0.45 2.16 32.34
C HIS A 53 -0.93 3.41 33.10
N ASN A 54 -0.86 4.61 32.50
CA ASN A 54 -1.32 5.84 33.12
C ASN A 54 -2.85 5.99 33.05
N LEU A 55 -3.51 6.05 34.21
CA LEU A 55 -4.97 6.17 34.32
C LEU A 55 -5.53 7.45 33.70
N ASP A 56 -4.76 8.54 33.64
CA ASP A 56 -5.19 9.77 32.99
C ASP A 56 -5.29 9.65 31.48
N VAL A 57 -4.48 8.78 30.86
CA VAL A 57 -4.60 8.47 29.43
C VAL A 57 -5.69 7.43 29.21
N ILE A 58 -5.70 6.37 30.01
CA ILE A 58 -6.65 5.25 29.90
C ILE A 58 -8.10 5.72 30.00
N LYS A 59 -8.41 6.64 30.93
CA LYS A 59 -9.79 7.18 31.08
C LYS A 59 -10.28 8.02 29.90
N ASN A 60 -9.35 8.54 29.07
CA ASN A 60 -9.67 9.35 27.89
C ASN A 60 -9.78 8.52 26.61
N ALA A 61 -9.53 7.21 26.67
CA ALA A 61 -9.62 6.33 25.50
C ALA A 61 -11.07 6.07 25.10
N ASP A 62 -11.33 5.97 23.79
CA ASP A 62 -12.65 5.56 23.28
C ASP A 62 -12.92 4.07 23.53
N TRP A 63 -11.85 3.26 23.59
CA TRP A 63 -11.92 1.82 23.80
C TRP A 63 -10.68 1.30 24.53
N ILE A 64 -10.88 0.39 25.47
CA ILE A 64 -9.83 -0.28 26.25
C ILE A 64 -9.85 -1.77 25.94
N ILE A 65 -8.66 -2.36 25.85
CA ILE A 65 -8.44 -3.81 25.86
C ILE A 65 -7.50 -4.09 27.03
N ASP A 66 -8.03 -4.74 28.07
CA ASP A 66 -7.27 -5.07 29.27
C ASP A 66 -6.71 -6.49 29.16
N LEU A 67 -5.40 -6.62 29.32
CA LEU A 67 -4.67 -7.88 29.23
C LEU A 67 -4.25 -8.34 30.62
N GLY A 68 -4.46 -9.61 30.93
CA GLY A 68 -4.12 -10.15 32.25
C GLY A 68 -4.63 -11.58 32.45
N PRO A 69 -5.00 -11.96 33.69
CA PRO A 69 -4.98 -11.15 34.92
C PRO A 69 -3.56 -10.87 35.42
N GLU A 70 -2.65 -11.82 35.23
CA GLU A 70 -1.26 -11.72 35.69
C GLU A 70 -0.29 -11.50 34.51
N ALA A 71 0.99 -11.35 34.80
CA ALA A 71 2.04 -11.26 33.79
C ALA A 71 2.62 -12.65 33.42
N GLY A 72 3.25 -12.75 32.26
CA GLY A 72 3.98 -13.97 31.86
C GLY A 72 3.08 -15.16 31.58
N ALA A 73 3.40 -16.33 32.14
CA ALA A 73 2.69 -17.59 31.86
C ALA A 73 1.24 -17.61 32.36
N GLU A 74 0.90 -16.76 33.32
CA GLU A 74 -0.44 -16.61 33.90
C GLU A 74 -1.22 -15.42 33.30
N GLY A 75 -0.64 -14.79 32.27
CA GLY A 75 -1.22 -13.68 31.51
C GLY A 75 -1.57 -14.04 30.06
N GLY A 76 -1.81 -13.00 29.25
CA GLY A 76 -2.07 -13.13 27.82
C GLY A 76 -3.54 -13.34 27.45
N TRP A 77 -4.45 -13.16 28.40
CA TRP A 77 -5.90 -13.20 28.17
C TRP A 77 -6.47 -11.79 28.10
N ILE A 78 -7.54 -11.62 27.32
CA ILE A 78 -8.36 -10.41 27.40
C ILE A 78 -9.29 -10.58 28.59
N VAL A 79 -9.03 -9.84 29.66
CA VAL A 79 -9.82 -9.93 30.92
C VAL A 79 -11.01 -8.97 30.93
N ALA A 80 -10.89 -7.85 30.22
CA ALA A 80 -11.96 -6.89 30.00
C ALA A 80 -11.73 -6.13 28.69
N GLN A 81 -12.81 -5.71 28.03
CA GLN A 81 -12.74 -4.80 26.89
C GLN A 81 -14.05 -3.99 26.81
N GLY A 82 -13.98 -2.78 26.28
CA GLY A 82 -15.14 -1.89 26.20
C GLY A 82 -14.74 -0.43 26.30
N THR A 83 -15.72 0.45 26.53
CA THR A 83 -15.40 1.83 26.94
C THR A 83 -14.74 1.84 28.34
N PRO A 84 -14.13 2.95 28.76
CA PRO A 84 -13.63 3.09 30.13
C PRO A 84 -14.68 2.74 31.21
N GLU A 85 -15.94 3.12 30.99
CA GLU A 85 -17.05 2.80 31.90
C GLU A 85 -17.40 1.31 31.88
N ASP A 86 -17.42 0.66 30.71
CA ASP A 86 -17.67 -0.78 30.59
C ASP A 86 -16.60 -1.60 31.32
N VAL A 87 -15.34 -1.21 31.15
CA VAL A 87 -14.21 -1.86 31.83
C VAL A 87 -14.29 -1.61 33.33
N ALA A 88 -14.54 -0.38 33.80
CA ALA A 88 -14.69 -0.10 35.23
C ALA A 88 -15.85 -0.87 35.88
N ALA A 89 -16.97 -1.07 35.17
CA ALA A 89 -18.09 -1.88 35.66
C ALA A 89 -17.72 -3.36 35.86
N SER A 90 -16.67 -3.86 35.20
CA SER A 90 -16.19 -5.23 35.37
C SER A 90 -15.46 -5.46 36.72
N ALA A 91 -15.02 -4.39 37.41
CA ALA A 91 -14.35 -4.47 38.72
C ALA A 91 -15.17 -5.21 39.79
N ALA A 92 -16.51 -5.16 39.69
CA ALA A 92 -17.41 -5.83 40.62
C ALA A 92 -17.57 -7.34 40.36
N LYS A 93 -17.21 -7.83 39.17
CA LYS A 93 -17.42 -9.23 38.75
C LYS A 93 -16.31 -10.16 39.27
N GLY A 94 -15.08 -9.66 39.45
CA GLY A 94 -13.92 -10.45 39.93
C GLY A 94 -13.91 -10.76 41.43
N LYS A 95 -14.73 -10.11 42.26
CA LYS A 95 -14.71 -10.26 43.73
C LYS A 95 -15.29 -11.58 44.27
N ARG A 96 -15.89 -12.44 43.42
CA ARG A 96 -16.51 -13.72 43.86
C ARG A 96 -15.59 -14.95 43.78
N GLY A 97 -14.31 -14.79 43.43
CA GLY A 97 -13.39 -15.91 43.17
C GLY A 97 -12.42 -16.29 44.30
N ILE A 98 -12.51 -15.70 45.50
CA ILE A 98 -11.62 -16.07 46.63
C ILE A 98 -12.36 -17.09 47.51
N GLY A 99 -12.35 -18.35 47.09
CA GLY A 99 -13.04 -19.43 47.80
C GLY A 99 -12.48 -20.82 47.50
N ARG A 100 -11.46 -21.21 48.29
CA ARG A 100 -11.00 -22.58 48.61
C ARG A 100 -10.53 -23.48 47.45
N SER A 101 -9.22 -23.66 47.47
CA SER A 101 -8.46 -24.87 47.09
C SER A 101 -9.23 -26.19 47.23
N GLY A 102 -9.29 -26.94 46.12
CA GLY A 102 -9.66 -28.35 46.05
C GLY A 102 -8.96 -28.99 44.86
N GLU A 103 -8.22 -30.06 45.12
CA GLU A 103 -7.26 -30.72 44.24
C GLU A 103 -7.88 -31.46 43.02
N THR A 104 -6.96 -31.78 42.10
CA THR A 104 -6.88 -32.93 41.19
C THR A 104 -7.26 -32.74 39.71
N GLY A 105 -6.30 -33.10 38.85
CA GLY A 105 -6.55 -33.50 37.46
C GLY A 105 -5.57 -32.92 36.44
N GLU A 106 -4.43 -33.59 36.26
CA GLU A 106 -3.60 -33.41 35.07
C GLU A 106 -4.41 -33.68 33.80
N LYS A 107 -4.49 -32.73 32.85
CA LYS A 107 -4.69 -33.03 31.43
C LYS A 107 -3.89 -32.09 30.54
N LYS A 108 -2.85 -32.66 29.92
CA LYS A 108 -2.19 -32.12 28.72
C LYS A 108 -3.24 -31.94 27.61
N VAL A 109 -3.37 -30.73 27.08
CA VAL A 109 -3.90 -30.51 25.72
C VAL A 109 -3.02 -29.51 25.00
N SER A 110 -2.50 -29.95 23.86
CA SER A 110 -1.78 -29.13 22.90
C SER A 110 -2.73 -28.63 21.81
N ARG A 111 -2.37 -27.47 21.25
CA ARG A 111 -2.74 -26.88 19.95
C ARG A 111 -3.85 -25.83 19.88
N LEU A 112 -3.35 -24.61 19.63
CA LEU A 112 -3.66 -23.71 18.52
C LEU A 112 -5.08 -23.10 18.51
N PHE A 113 -5.09 -21.81 18.87
CA PHE A 113 -6.14 -20.81 18.62
C PHE A 113 -7.54 -21.17 19.14
N ARG A 114 -7.71 -21.09 20.47
CA ARG A 114 -9.02 -20.79 21.06
C ARG A 114 -9.24 -19.27 21.03
N SER A 115 -10.47 -18.86 20.78
CA SER A 115 -10.94 -17.47 20.91
C SER A 115 -10.43 -16.85 22.23
N PRO A 116 -9.89 -15.62 22.27
CA PRO A 116 -9.15 -15.09 23.41
C PRO A 116 -10.04 -14.53 24.52
N VAL A 117 -11.28 -15.02 24.64
CA VAL A 117 -12.17 -14.65 25.74
C VAL A 117 -12.14 -15.79 26.74
N SER A 118 -11.57 -15.54 27.92
CA SER A 118 -11.53 -16.52 28.98
C SER A 118 -12.97 -16.91 29.38
N PRO A 119 -13.29 -18.21 29.55
CA PRO A 119 -14.65 -18.66 29.83
C PRO A 119 -15.17 -18.28 31.23
N ASP A 120 -14.29 -17.84 32.13
CA ASP A 120 -14.64 -17.33 33.46
C ASP A 120 -14.31 -15.84 33.58
N PRO A 121 -15.11 -15.06 34.33
CA PRO A 121 -14.82 -13.65 34.60
C PRO A 121 -13.52 -13.52 35.39
N GLN A 122 -12.43 -13.24 34.69
CA GLN A 122 -11.12 -13.01 35.28
C GLN A 122 -11.04 -11.60 35.88
N ARG A 123 -10.17 -11.45 36.88
CA ARG A 123 -9.95 -10.18 37.56
C ARG A 123 -9.27 -9.19 36.61
N SER A 124 -9.78 -7.96 36.57
CA SER A 124 -9.16 -6.84 35.86
C SER A 124 -8.62 -5.84 36.88
N TYR A 125 -7.28 -5.75 36.98
CA TYR A 125 -6.62 -4.76 37.84
C TYR A 125 -6.86 -3.34 37.33
N THR A 126 -6.90 -3.16 36.00
CA THR A 126 -7.24 -1.90 35.35
C THR A 126 -8.63 -1.43 35.74
N ALA A 127 -9.64 -2.31 35.75
CA ALA A 127 -10.99 -1.97 36.17
C ALA A 127 -11.06 -1.52 37.62
N GLU A 128 -10.37 -2.22 38.54
CA GLU A 128 -10.34 -1.88 39.97
C GLU A 128 -9.74 -0.50 40.24
N MET A 129 -8.71 -0.11 39.47
CA MET A 129 -8.03 1.18 39.60
C MET A 129 -8.77 2.30 38.85
N LEU A 130 -9.39 2.00 37.72
CA LEU A 130 -10.12 2.96 36.89
C LEU A 130 -11.46 3.36 37.51
N ALA A 131 -12.16 2.44 38.18
CA ALA A 131 -13.47 2.70 38.80
C ALA A 131 -13.47 3.91 39.77
N PRO A 132 -12.56 4.03 40.76
CA PRO A 132 -12.52 5.19 41.63
C PRO A 132 -12.08 6.47 40.90
N VAL A 133 -11.27 6.37 39.85
CA VAL A 133 -10.87 7.53 39.04
C VAL A 133 -12.06 8.10 38.28
N LEU A 134 -12.85 7.23 37.63
CA LEU A 134 -14.05 7.67 36.91
C LEU A 134 -15.10 8.27 37.85
N ALA A 135 -15.32 7.65 39.02
CA ALA A 135 -16.28 8.14 40.02
C ALA A 135 -15.95 9.54 40.56
N ASN A 136 -14.67 9.91 40.59
CA ASN A 136 -14.20 11.22 41.06
C ASN A 136 -13.86 12.18 39.90
N SER A 137 -14.07 11.78 38.66
CA SER A 137 -13.82 12.61 37.47
C SER A 137 -15.10 13.23 36.94
N VAL A 138 -14.99 14.43 36.38
CA VAL A 138 -16.09 15.09 35.68
C VAL A 138 -15.94 14.83 34.20
N ARG A 139 -17.01 14.32 33.56
CA ARG A 139 -17.07 14.20 32.10
C ARG A 139 -17.15 15.60 31.50
N ALA A 140 -16.12 15.99 30.77
CA ALA A 140 -16.05 17.26 30.06
C ALA A 140 -16.27 17.05 28.56
N GLU A 141 -16.77 18.07 27.87
CA GLU A 141 -16.73 18.09 26.41
C GLU A 141 -15.29 18.20 25.93
N ARG A 142 -14.95 17.38 24.94
CA ARG A 142 -13.63 17.40 24.31
C ARG A 142 -13.54 18.59 23.35
N GLU A 143 -12.43 19.31 23.42
CA GLU A 143 -12.02 20.28 22.40
C GLU A 143 -11.79 19.54 21.07
N SER A 144 -12.72 19.67 20.12
CA SER A 144 -12.62 19.02 18.81
C SER A 144 -11.65 19.78 17.91
N PHE A 145 -10.72 19.09 17.27
CA PHE A 145 -9.84 19.70 16.28
C PHE A 145 -10.57 19.85 14.94
N ASP A 146 -10.93 21.08 14.56
CA ASP A 146 -11.58 21.36 13.27
C ASP A 146 -10.54 21.30 12.13
N VAL A 147 -10.43 20.12 11.54
CA VAL A 147 -9.58 19.84 10.38
C VAL A 147 -9.91 20.78 9.22
N ALA A 148 -11.19 21.11 9.00
CA ALA A 148 -11.61 21.93 7.87
C ALA A 148 -11.24 23.40 8.07
N ALA A 149 -11.33 23.92 9.30
CA ALA A 149 -10.87 25.28 9.62
C ALA A 149 -9.35 25.42 9.48
N GLU A 150 -8.58 24.40 9.88
CA GLU A 150 -7.12 24.48 9.85
C GLU A 150 -6.51 24.14 8.48
N THR A 151 -7.25 23.44 7.62
CA THR A 151 -6.89 23.21 6.21
C THR A 151 -7.30 24.37 5.29
N LYS A 152 -8.11 25.34 5.77
CA LYS A 152 -8.43 26.53 4.98
C LYS A 152 -7.19 27.39 4.80
N ALA A 153 -6.85 27.64 3.54
CA ALA A 153 -5.72 28.50 3.16
C ALA A 153 -5.82 29.87 3.85
N LYS A 154 -4.82 30.20 4.67
CA LYS A 154 -4.68 31.49 5.34
C LYS A 154 -3.94 32.46 4.42
N LYS A 155 -4.20 33.76 4.58
CA LYS A 155 -3.53 34.80 3.79
C LYS A 155 -2.03 34.81 4.13
N GLY A 156 -1.20 34.36 3.19
CA GLY A 156 0.25 34.20 3.38
C GLY A 156 0.72 32.75 3.27
N ASP A 157 -0.19 31.78 3.22
CA ASP A 157 0.17 30.38 2.99
C ASP A 157 0.81 30.22 1.62
N THR A 158 2.01 29.63 1.62
CA THR A 158 2.71 29.30 0.40
C THR A 158 2.13 28.02 -0.16
N ASP A 159 1.51 28.12 -1.32
CA ASP A 159 1.03 26.95 -2.08
C ASP A 159 2.22 26.01 -2.35
N LEU A 160 2.25 24.88 -1.66
CA LEU A 160 3.27 23.83 -1.81
C LEU A 160 3.41 23.37 -3.26
N THR A 161 2.35 23.47 -4.08
CA THR A 161 2.41 23.11 -5.49
C THR A 161 3.15 24.15 -6.34
N LYS A 162 3.40 25.36 -5.82
CA LYS A 162 4.15 26.44 -6.48
C LYS A 162 5.62 26.48 -6.05
N VAL A 163 5.99 25.83 -4.95
CA VAL A 163 7.38 25.73 -4.52
C VAL A 163 8.14 24.82 -5.48
N GLY A 164 9.17 25.34 -6.15
CA GLY A 164 10.07 24.55 -6.99
C GLY A 164 9.62 24.27 -8.42
N ARG A 165 8.50 24.84 -8.92
CA ARG A 165 8.04 24.65 -10.33
C ARG A 165 9.07 25.04 -11.40
N GLY A 166 10.09 25.83 -11.06
CA GLY A 166 11.21 26.20 -11.94
C GLY A 166 12.57 25.67 -11.51
N THR A 167 12.64 24.93 -10.40
CA THR A 167 13.92 24.45 -9.85
C THR A 167 14.25 23.11 -10.49
N LYS A 168 15.25 23.11 -11.38
CA LYS A 168 15.80 21.85 -11.89
C LYS A 168 16.41 21.06 -10.74
N LEU A 169 16.04 19.79 -10.65
CA LEU A 169 16.57 18.88 -9.65
C LEU A 169 18.04 18.55 -9.99
N PRO A 170 18.87 18.10 -9.02
CA PRO A 170 20.28 17.83 -9.28
C PRO A 170 20.52 16.88 -10.47
N TRP A 171 19.73 15.81 -10.58
CA TRP A 171 19.79 14.86 -11.70
C TRP A 171 19.30 15.42 -13.04
N GLN A 172 18.51 16.50 -13.02
CA GLN A 172 18.10 17.23 -14.23
C GLN A 172 19.15 18.24 -14.70
N THR A 173 20.08 18.61 -13.81
CA THR A 173 21.12 19.61 -14.08
C THR A 173 22.41 18.93 -14.54
N ASP A 174 22.86 17.93 -13.78
CA ASP A 174 24.04 17.13 -14.09
C ASP A 174 23.79 15.68 -13.64
N GLY A 175 23.03 14.97 -14.47
CA GLY A 175 22.61 13.60 -14.17
C GLY A 175 23.78 12.63 -14.09
N GLU A 176 24.78 12.77 -14.97
CA GLU A 176 25.95 11.89 -14.97
C GLU A 176 26.71 12.00 -13.64
N ARG A 177 27.04 13.23 -13.20
CA ARG A 177 27.68 13.47 -11.91
C ARG A 177 26.80 13.01 -10.74
N TRP A 178 25.49 13.24 -10.81
CA TRP A 178 24.56 12.82 -9.76
C TRP A 178 24.63 11.30 -9.53
N HIS A 179 24.64 10.52 -10.61
CA HIS A 179 24.64 9.06 -10.55
C HIS A 179 26.03 8.44 -10.36
N THR A 180 27.12 9.14 -10.70
CA THR A 180 28.49 8.60 -10.66
C THR A 180 29.37 9.19 -9.56
N VAL A 181 29.10 10.41 -9.07
CA VAL A 181 29.95 11.10 -8.08
C VAL A 181 29.17 11.38 -6.80
N ASP A 182 28.06 12.10 -6.89
CA ASP A 182 27.34 12.60 -5.70
C ASP A 182 26.61 11.45 -4.96
N ARG A 183 25.96 10.55 -5.72
CA ARG A 183 25.38 9.25 -5.33
C ARG A 183 24.72 9.21 -3.95
N PHE A 184 23.40 9.40 -3.93
CA PHE A 184 22.57 9.31 -2.72
C PHE A 184 21.53 8.18 -2.77
N THR A 185 21.27 7.57 -1.62
CA THR A 185 20.21 6.58 -1.45
C THR A 185 18.82 7.22 -1.44
N HIS A 186 17.77 6.39 -1.48
CA HIS A 186 16.39 6.86 -1.35
C HIS A 186 16.15 7.69 -0.08
N ASP A 187 16.83 7.33 1.01
CA ASP A 187 16.76 7.99 2.33
C ASP A 187 17.81 9.10 2.50
N GLY A 188 18.56 9.44 1.44
CA GLY A 188 19.52 10.54 1.44
C GLY A 188 20.89 10.23 2.05
N LYS A 189 21.21 8.96 2.32
CA LYS A 189 22.55 8.55 2.74
C LYS A 189 23.52 8.54 1.55
N PRO A 190 24.82 8.75 1.74
CA PRO A 190 25.80 8.58 0.67
C PRO A 190 25.91 7.10 0.26
N CYS A 191 25.92 6.84 -1.04
CA CYS A 191 26.19 5.50 -1.56
C CYS A 191 27.68 5.13 -1.40
N ARG A 192 27.93 3.86 -1.13
CA ARG A 192 29.25 3.26 -0.84
C ARG A 192 29.83 2.45 -1.99
N TRP A 193 29.01 2.01 -2.94
CA TRP A 193 29.50 1.36 -4.17
C TRP A 193 30.30 2.34 -5.05
N GLU A 194 31.18 1.79 -5.88
CA GLU A 194 32.14 2.53 -6.69
C GLU A 194 31.47 3.15 -7.93
N GLY A 195 31.39 4.47 -7.99
CA GLY A 195 30.73 5.20 -9.09
C GLY A 195 31.25 4.89 -10.48
N SER A 196 32.54 4.62 -10.60
CA SER A 196 33.21 4.25 -11.86
C SER A 196 32.68 2.94 -12.45
N ALA A 197 32.02 2.08 -11.65
CA ALA A 197 31.37 0.88 -12.14
C ALA A 197 30.21 1.22 -13.11
N LEU A 198 29.46 2.29 -12.85
CA LEU A 198 28.41 2.76 -13.76
C LEU A 198 29.02 3.25 -15.07
N THR A 199 30.00 4.16 -15.00
CA THR A 199 30.69 4.70 -16.18
C THR A 199 31.30 3.57 -17.02
N CYS A 200 31.94 2.59 -16.37
CA CYS A 200 32.48 1.41 -17.05
C CYS A 200 31.46 0.66 -17.91
N VAL A 201 30.22 0.46 -17.41
CA VAL A 201 29.18 -0.22 -18.19
C VAL A 201 28.67 0.66 -19.32
N LEU A 202 28.46 1.96 -19.06
CA LEU A 202 27.96 2.88 -20.07
C LEU A 202 28.95 3.08 -21.21
N ASP A 203 30.25 3.18 -20.91
CA ASP A 203 31.31 3.28 -21.90
C ASP A 203 31.37 2.03 -22.80
N GLU A 204 31.29 0.84 -22.21
CA GLU A 204 31.27 -0.43 -22.96
C GLU A 204 30.01 -0.55 -23.84
N ILE A 205 28.85 -0.07 -23.38
CA ILE A 205 27.63 -0.02 -24.17
C ILE A 205 27.75 0.99 -25.33
N ALA A 206 28.36 2.15 -25.08
CA ALA A 206 28.61 3.15 -26.11
C ALA A 206 29.55 2.59 -27.20
N LEU A 207 30.61 1.86 -26.81
CA LEU A 207 31.52 1.17 -27.73
C LEU A 207 30.81 0.08 -28.56
N LEU A 208 29.88 -0.66 -27.97
CA LEU A 208 29.08 -1.65 -28.71
C LEU A 208 28.19 -0.97 -29.76
N GLY A 209 27.75 0.27 -29.52
CA GLY A 209 26.87 1.05 -30.38
C GLY A 209 25.44 0.47 -30.52
N GLY A 210 24.56 1.17 -31.22
CA GLY A 210 23.17 0.74 -31.45
C GLY A 210 22.19 1.09 -30.33
N PHE A 211 22.63 1.89 -29.36
CA PHE A 211 21.83 2.43 -28.27
C PHE A 211 21.76 3.96 -28.35
N ALA A 212 20.70 4.53 -27.79
CA ALA A 212 20.60 5.97 -27.57
C ALA A 212 21.49 6.39 -26.40
N GLU A 213 21.72 7.70 -26.28
CA GLU A 213 22.40 8.27 -25.12
C GLU A 213 21.72 7.86 -23.80
N PRO A 214 22.47 7.51 -22.75
CA PRO A 214 21.90 7.16 -21.45
C PRO A 214 21.04 8.30 -20.88
N ASN A 215 19.85 7.96 -20.40
CA ASN A 215 18.93 8.89 -19.79
C ASN A 215 19.14 8.92 -18.27
N PHE A 216 19.63 10.06 -17.77
CA PHE A 216 19.88 10.32 -16.36
C PHE A 216 18.77 11.16 -15.69
N ASN A 217 17.66 11.43 -16.38
CA ASN A 217 16.60 12.32 -15.91
C ASN A 217 15.65 11.63 -14.89
N HIS A 218 16.22 10.91 -13.93
CA HIS A 218 15.48 10.30 -12.83
C HIS A 218 16.36 10.20 -11.59
N ARG A 219 15.83 10.49 -10.41
CA ARG A 219 16.61 10.55 -9.16
C ARG A 219 17.48 9.31 -8.88
N SER A 220 16.97 8.13 -9.21
CA SER A 220 17.55 6.85 -8.75
C SER A 220 17.77 5.82 -9.84
N VAL A 221 17.48 6.17 -11.10
CA VAL A 221 17.53 5.22 -12.23
C VAL A 221 18.21 5.86 -13.41
N VAL A 222 19.17 5.16 -14.00
CA VAL A 222 19.70 5.47 -15.33
C VAL A 222 19.13 4.45 -16.31
N GLU A 223 18.58 4.93 -17.43
CA GLU A 223 17.98 4.09 -18.45
C GLU A 223 18.76 4.19 -19.76
N VAL A 224 19.03 3.05 -20.40
CA VAL A 224 19.57 2.99 -21.76
C VAL A 224 18.58 2.30 -22.68
N MET A 225 18.19 3.01 -23.73
CA MET A 225 17.28 2.52 -24.78
C MET A 225 18.06 2.16 -26.05
N PRO A 226 17.53 1.27 -26.90
CA PRO A 226 18.00 1.12 -28.28
C PRO A 226 17.93 2.45 -29.04
N ALA A 227 18.79 2.60 -30.06
CA ALA A 227 18.75 3.77 -30.93
C ALA A 227 17.43 3.86 -31.73
N THR A 228 16.81 2.70 -31.99
CA THR A 228 15.44 2.63 -32.52
C THR A 228 14.46 2.60 -31.34
N LYS A 229 13.29 3.27 -31.44
CA LYS A 229 12.28 3.27 -30.36
C LYS A 229 11.57 1.90 -30.15
N ALA A 230 12.05 0.83 -30.76
CA ALA A 230 11.41 -0.50 -30.74
C ALA A 230 11.98 -1.38 -29.62
N GLY A 231 11.11 -2.14 -28.92
CA GLY A 231 11.51 -3.12 -27.90
C GLY A 231 11.71 -2.59 -26.47
N GLY A 232 11.48 -1.30 -26.21
CA GLY A 232 11.59 -0.71 -24.87
C GLY A 232 13.05 -0.51 -24.42
N TRP A 233 13.30 -0.47 -23.11
CA TRP A 233 14.65 -0.27 -22.56
C TRP A 233 15.52 -1.54 -22.64
N PHE A 234 16.83 -1.35 -22.81
CA PHE A 234 17.84 -2.42 -22.79
C PHE A 234 18.48 -2.58 -21.41
N LEU A 235 18.82 -1.47 -20.75
CA LEU A 235 19.44 -1.47 -19.43
C LEU A 235 18.73 -0.47 -18.51
N HIS A 236 18.38 -0.93 -17.31
CA HIS A 236 18.06 -0.10 -16.17
C HIS A 236 19.15 -0.23 -15.11
N VAL A 237 19.64 0.89 -14.61
CA VAL A 237 20.60 0.92 -13.50
C VAL A 237 19.95 1.58 -12.30
N HIS A 238 19.78 0.83 -11.21
CA HIS A 238 19.32 1.40 -9.94
C HIS A 238 20.53 1.86 -9.12
N THR A 239 20.62 3.16 -8.87
CA THR A 239 21.81 3.81 -8.27
C THR A 239 21.61 4.25 -6.81
N ALA A 240 20.40 4.16 -6.29
CA ALA A 240 20.03 4.70 -4.96
C ALA A 240 20.01 3.64 -3.83
N GLN A 241 20.79 2.57 -3.98
CA GLN A 241 21.07 1.62 -2.90
C GLN A 241 22.44 1.93 -2.29
N GLU A 242 22.56 1.74 -0.98
CA GLU A 242 23.76 2.16 -0.24
C GLU A 242 24.99 1.37 -0.68
N TRP A 243 24.91 0.04 -0.75
CA TRP A 243 26.07 -0.81 -0.95
C TRP A 243 26.17 -1.43 -2.34
N TRP A 244 25.17 -1.26 -3.19
CA TRP A 244 25.14 -1.89 -4.51
C TRP A 244 24.67 -0.90 -5.56
N VAL A 245 25.26 -0.98 -6.75
CA VAL A 245 24.59 -0.55 -7.98
C VAL A 245 24.02 -1.77 -8.65
N LYS A 246 22.73 -1.72 -8.99
CA LYS A 246 22.04 -2.84 -9.63
C LYS A 246 21.88 -2.56 -11.12
N PHE A 247 22.54 -3.36 -11.97
CA PHE A 247 22.34 -3.36 -13.41
C PHE A 247 21.32 -4.42 -13.79
N THR A 248 20.25 -4.02 -14.46
CA THR A 248 19.21 -4.92 -14.97
C THR A 248 19.17 -4.83 -16.47
N PHE A 249 19.60 -5.90 -17.14
CA PHE A 249 19.59 -6.01 -18.59
C PHE A 249 18.34 -6.75 -19.05
N ARG A 250 17.64 -6.20 -20.03
CA ARG A 250 16.51 -6.86 -20.69
C ARG A 250 17.00 -7.57 -21.94
N VAL A 251 16.68 -8.85 -22.05
CA VAL A 251 17.09 -9.73 -23.16
C VAL A 251 15.96 -10.67 -23.54
N LYS A 252 16.08 -11.34 -24.69
CA LYS A 252 15.11 -12.38 -25.10
C LYS A 252 15.01 -13.46 -24.03
N LYS A 253 13.81 -14.01 -23.82
CA LYS A 253 13.59 -15.12 -22.88
C LYS A 253 14.59 -16.27 -23.11
N ASN A 254 15.05 -16.88 -22.01
CA ASN A 254 16.00 -18.02 -22.01
C ASN A 254 17.35 -17.73 -22.68
N SER A 255 17.81 -16.47 -22.71
CA SER A 255 19.12 -16.14 -23.27
C SER A 255 20.26 -16.51 -22.33
N PHE A 256 20.02 -16.49 -21.01
CA PHE A 256 21.02 -16.80 -20.00
C PHE A 256 20.42 -17.65 -18.88
N THR A 257 21.26 -18.45 -18.21
CA THR A 257 20.89 -19.12 -16.96
C THR A 257 21.67 -18.55 -15.79
N THR A 258 21.05 -18.52 -14.60
CA THR A 258 21.72 -18.03 -13.38
C THR A 258 22.96 -18.87 -13.04
N ALA A 259 22.92 -20.18 -13.30
CA ALA A 259 24.05 -21.07 -13.02
C ALA A 259 25.28 -20.73 -13.89
N GLU A 260 25.10 -20.56 -15.20
CA GLU A 260 26.17 -20.18 -16.12
C GLU A 260 26.81 -18.84 -15.73
N LEU A 261 25.97 -17.84 -15.45
CA LEU A 261 26.44 -16.51 -15.04
C LEU A 261 27.17 -16.57 -13.69
N ALA A 262 26.66 -17.33 -12.72
CA ALA A 262 27.30 -17.48 -11.42
C ALA A 262 28.69 -18.13 -11.55
N THR A 263 28.85 -19.14 -12.40
CA THR A 263 30.16 -19.75 -12.67
C THR A 263 31.09 -18.80 -13.42
N GLN A 264 30.56 -18.05 -14.40
CA GLN A 264 31.36 -17.15 -15.23
C GLN A 264 31.91 -15.95 -14.46
N PHE A 265 31.12 -15.36 -13.56
CA PHE A 265 31.50 -14.15 -12.82
C PHE A 265 31.99 -14.43 -11.40
N ASN A 266 31.58 -15.55 -10.79
CA ASN A 266 31.98 -15.99 -9.45
C ASN A 266 31.95 -14.85 -8.40
N LEU A 267 30.88 -14.05 -8.41
CA LEU A 267 30.75 -12.93 -7.47
C LEU A 267 30.42 -13.47 -6.06
N PRO A 268 31.20 -13.10 -5.03
CA PRO A 268 30.92 -13.51 -3.65
C PRO A 268 29.60 -12.91 -3.16
N THR A 269 28.83 -13.67 -2.38
CA THR A 269 27.59 -13.19 -1.75
C THR A 269 27.88 -12.09 -0.72
N ALA A 270 26.86 -11.39 -0.22
CA ALA A 270 27.06 -10.31 0.74
C ALA A 270 27.71 -10.82 2.04
N ASP A 271 27.33 -12.01 2.50
CA ASP A 271 27.90 -12.65 3.70
C ASP A 271 29.39 -13.04 3.54
N GLN A 272 29.88 -13.15 2.30
CA GLN A 272 31.28 -13.46 2.00
C GLN A 272 32.15 -12.21 1.84
N LEU A 273 31.55 -11.03 1.95
CA LEU A 273 32.23 -9.75 1.78
C LEU A 273 32.36 -9.03 3.13
N ASP A 274 33.43 -8.28 3.27
CA ASP A 274 33.64 -7.40 4.42
C ASP A 274 32.87 -6.09 4.25
N LEU A 275 31.55 -6.19 4.21
CA LEU A 275 30.60 -5.09 4.09
C LEU A 275 29.52 -5.25 5.17
N PRO A 276 28.94 -4.16 5.72
CA PRO A 276 27.88 -4.24 6.72
C PRO A 276 26.51 -4.53 6.06
N VAL A 277 26.47 -5.55 5.20
CA VAL A 277 25.28 -6.03 4.50
C VAL A 277 25.28 -7.54 4.56
N TYR A 278 24.16 -8.11 4.99
CA TYR A 278 23.99 -9.55 5.11
C TYR A 278 23.11 -10.09 3.98
N GLY A 279 23.38 -11.31 3.54
CA GLY A 279 22.63 -12.03 2.54
C GLY A 279 23.48 -13.02 1.75
N ASN A 280 22.98 -14.25 1.65
CA ASN A 280 23.60 -15.31 0.86
C ASN A 280 23.00 -15.46 -0.55
N GLU A 281 22.25 -14.45 -1.01
CA GLU A 281 21.65 -14.44 -2.33
C GLU A 281 22.73 -14.27 -3.42
N PRO A 282 22.62 -14.96 -4.56
CA PRO A 282 23.48 -14.69 -5.71
C PRO A 282 23.38 -13.23 -6.15
N ARG A 283 24.53 -12.62 -6.45
CA ARG A 283 24.60 -11.25 -6.96
C ARG A 283 24.40 -11.14 -8.47
N VAL A 284 24.34 -12.28 -9.16
CA VAL A 284 23.96 -12.37 -10.57
C VAL A 284 22.77 -13.32 -10.70
N VAL A 285 21.66 -12.83 -11.25
CA VAL A 285 20.42 -13.61 -11.38
C VAL A 285 19.76 -13.35 -12.73
N ALA A 286 19.43 -14.42 -13.46
CA ALA A 286 18.62 -14.36 -14.67
C ALA A 286 17.18 -14.83 -14.37
N GLN A 287 16.20 -13.98 -14.64
CA GLN A 287 14.79 -14.22 -14.35
C GLN A 287 13.92 -13.99 -15.59
N ASN A 288 13.15 -15.00 -15.99
CA ASN A 288 12.19 -14.85 -17.07
C ASN A 288 10.96 -14.04 -16.60
N LEU A 289 10.56 -13.05 -17.39
CA LEU A 289 9.32 -12.31 -17.19
C LEU A 289 8.13 -12.95 -17.92
N ARG A 290 6.92 -12.44 -17.70
CA ARG A 290 5.79 -12.68 -18.60
C ARG A 290 6.18 -12.11 -19.98
N LEU A 291 5.99 -12.93 -21.02
CA LEU A 291 6.54 -12.82 -22.39
C LEU A 291 6.78 -11.39 -22.92
N PRO A 292 7.79 -11.14 -23.79
CA PRO A 292 8.82 -12.05 -24.33
C PRO A 292 10.21 -11.91 -23.66
N TRP A 293 10.28 -11.27 -22.50
CA TRP A 293 11.54 -10.81 -21.93
C TRP A 293 12.09 -11.70 -20.80
N GLN A 294 13.42 -11.68 -20.66
CA GLN A 294 14.18 -12.10 -19.48
C GLN A 294 14.96 -10.90 -18.96
N GLU A 295 15.07 -10.80 -17.64
CA GLU A 295 15.92 -9.83 -16.97
C GLU A 295 17.15 -10.52 -16.40
N VAL A 296 18.33 -9.98 -16.70
CA VAL A 296 19.60 -10.39 -16.09
C VAL A 296 20.06 -9.29 -15.17
N ASN A 297 20.16 -9.60 -13.88
CA ASN A 297 20.44 -8.65 -12.83
C ASN A 297 21.84 -8.87 -12.26
N PHE A 298 22.64 -7.81 -12.16
CA PHE A 298 23.92 -7.78 -11.47
C PHE A 298 23.85 -6.79 -10.31
N LYS A 299 24.18 -7.21 -9.08
CA LYS A 299 24.45 -6.33 -7.94
C LYS A 299 25.96 -6.14 -7.85
N VAL A 300 26.47 -4.95 -8.15
CA VAL A 300 27.91 -4.64 -8.21
C VAL A 300 28.29 -3.65 -7.11
N HIS A 301 29.45 -3.83 -6.49
CA HIS A 301 30.02 -2.90 -5.52
C HIS A 301 31.31 -2.26 -6.05
N TRP A 302 32.23 -3.06 -6.61
CA TRP A 302 33.49 -2.56 -7.15
C TRP A 302 33.52 -2.69 -8.68
N LYS A 303 34.17 -1.73 -9.35
CA LYS A 303 34.34 -1.77 -10.81
C LYS A 303 35.04 -3.06 -11.27
N LYS A 304 36.05 -3.53 -10.53
CA LYS A 304 36.83 -4.74 -10.87
C LYS A 304 35.99 -6.02 -11.02
N GLU A 305 34.78 -6.06 -10.46
CA GLU A 305 33.88 -7.21 -10.56
C GLU A 305 33.30 -7.36 -11.97
N ILE A 306 33.27 -6.27 -12.74
CA ILE A 306 32.69 -6.20 -14.08
C ILE A 306 33.67 -5.68 -15.13
N ASP A 307 34.80 -5.06 -14.75
CA ASP A 307 35.88 -4.69 -15.66
C ASP A 307 36.74 -5.92 -16.03
N VAL A 308 36.09 -6.91 -16.62
CA VAL A 308 36.68 -8.18 -17.04
C VAL A 308 36.21 -8.55 -18.45
N PRO A 309 37.04 -9.25 -19.25
CA PRO A 309 36.66 -9.65 -20.61
C PRO A 309 35.36 -10.46 -20.69
N ALA A 310 35.08 -11.25 -19.65
CA ALA A 310 33.85 -12.02 -19.52
C ALA A 310 32.59 -11.14 -19.53
N PHE A 311 32.64 -9.96 -18.91
CA PHE A 311 31.53 -9.02 -18.86
C PHE A 311 31.31 -8.33 -20.21
N ARG A 312 32.38 -7.93 -20.90
CA ARG A 312 32.31 -7.38 -22.27
C ARG A 312 31.63 -8.35 -23.23
N LYS A 313 32.02 -9.64 -23.16
CA LYS A 313 31.36 -10.71 -23.92
C LYS A 313 29.88 -10.83 -23.56
N PHE A 314 29.55 -10.82 -22.28
CA PHE A 314 28.15 -10.83 -21.82
C PHE A 314 27.34 -9.65 -22.41
N LEU A 315 27.87 -8.42 -22.40
CA LEU A 315 27.18 -7.26 -22.98
C LEU A 315 26.92 -7.42 -24.48
N ALA A 316 27.89 -7.94 -25.24
CA ALA A 316 27.73 -8.21 -26.66
C ALA A 316 26.64 -9.27 -26.93
N ASP A 317 26.62 -10.35 -26.13
CA ASP A 317 25.62 -11.41 -26.22
C ASP A 317 24.23 -10.92 -25.80
N ALA A 318 24.15 -10.09 -24.75
CA ALA A 318 22.91 -9.47 -24.26
C ALA A 318 22.33 -8.51 -25.30
N LYS A 319 23.17 -7.68 -25.93
CA LYS A 319 22.76 -6.81 -27.05
C LYS A 319 22.17 -7.64 -28.19
N ARG A 320 22.86 -8.70 -28.62
CA ARG A 320 22.39 -9.57 -29.71
C ARG A 320 21.04 -10.21 -29.37
N ALA A 321 20.89 -10.70 -28.14
CA ALA A 321 19.64 -11.28 -27.66
C ALA A 321 18.50 -10.26 -27.59
N PHE A 322 18.77 -9.05 -27.11
CA PHE A 322 17.79 -7.97 -27.05
C PHE A 322 17.33 -7.54 -28.45
N LEU A 323 18.26 -7.22 -29.35
CA LEU A 323 17.93 -6.77 -30.71
C LEU A 323 17.21 -7.84 -31.53
N ALA A 324 17.52 -9.12 -31.34
CA ALA A 324 16.80 -10.21 -31.98
C ALA A 324 15.31 -10.24 -31.56
N GLN A 325 14.99 -9.83 -30.34
CA GLN A 325 13.60 -9.69 -29.88
C GLN A 325 12.99 -8.37 -30.39
N SER A 326 13.70 -7.25 -30.23
CA SER A 326 13.22 -5.91 -30.58
C SER A 326 12.98 -5.72 -32.09
N GLY A 327 13.74 -6.40 -32.96
CA GLY A 327 13.57 -6.34 -34.41
C GLY A 327 12.41 -7.16 -34.97
N THR A 328 11.84 -8.08 -34.17
CA THR A 328 10.72 -8.96 -34.58
C THR A 328 9.36 -8.35 -34.23
N GLU A 329 9.34 -7.26 -33.47
CA GLU A 329 8.12 -6.68 -32.91
C GLU A 329 7.48 -5.62 -33.82
N LYS A 330 6.60 -6.08 -34.70
CA LYS A 330 5.25 -5.49 -34.67
C LYS A 330 4.62 -5.98 -33.37
N LEU A 331 4.86 -5.28 -32.26
CA LEU A 331 4.10 -5.49 -31.03
C LEU A 331 2.62 -5.40 -31.40
N ASN A 332 1.91 -6.53 -31.34
CA ASN A 332 0.48 -6.52 -31.60
C ASN A 332 -0.16 -5.69 -30.48
N PRO A 333 -0.92 -4.61 -30.78
CA PRO A 333 -1.55 -3.78 -29.74
C PRO A 333 -2.40 -4.59 -28.74
N ALA A 334 -2.88 -5.77 -29.18
CA ALA A 334 -3.56 -6.76 -28.35
C ALA A 334 -2.72 -7.34 -27.20
N ASP A 335 -1.39 -7.35 -27.31
CA ASP A 335 -0.48 -7.88 -26.28
C ASP A 335 -0.11 -6.84 -25.23
N LEU A 336 -0.04 -5.55 -25.61
CA LEU A 336 0.28 -4.43 -24.72
C LEU A 336 -0.95 -3.87 -24.01
N THR A 337 -2.05 -3.68 -24.75
CA THR A 337 -3.33 -3.16 -24.25
C THR A 337 -4.48 -4.11 -24.59
N PRO A 338 -4.47 -5.35 -24.08
CA PRO A 338 -5.50 -6.34 -24.38
C PRO A 338 -6.91 -5.84 -24.07
N TRP A 339 -7.09 -4.96 -23.09
CA TRP A 339 -8.38 -4.38 -22.72
C TRP A 339 -8.94 -3.42 -23.77
N LYS A 340 -8.11 -2.65 -24.48
CA LYS A 340 -8.57 -1.78 -25.57
C LYS A 340 -9.06 -2.57 -26.79
N VAL A 341 -8.51 -3.76 -27.00
CA VAL A 341 -8.89 -4.65 -28.11
C VAL A 341 -10.08 -5.53 -27.73
N LEU A 342 -10.09 -6.08 -26.50
CA LEU A 342 -11.14 -7.01 -26.05
C LEU A 342 -12.36 -6.30 -25.44
N GLY A 343 -12.23 -5.04 -25.01
CA GLY A 343 -13.29 -4.25 -24.39
C GLY A 343 -14.00 -5.01 -23.28
N LYS A 344 -15.33 -5.13 -23.36
CA LYS A 344 -16.16 -5.90 -22.43
C LYS A 344 -15.63 -7.32 -22.14
N LYS A 345 -15.10 -8.03 -23.13
CA LYS A 345 -14.56 -9.40 -22.93
C LYS A 345 -13.35 -9.41 -22.00
N TRP A 346 -12.55 -8.35 -21.95
CA TRP A 346 -11.45 -8.25 -20.99
C TRP A 346 -11.98 -8.22 -19.56
N HIS A 347 -12.99 -7.40 -19.30
CA HIS A 347 -13.52 -7.21 -17.94
C HIS A 347 -14.19 -8.47 -17.39
N LEU A 348 -14.84 -9.25 -18.25
CA LEU A 348 -15.45 -10.54 -17.90
C LEU A 348 -14.43 -11.71 -17.77
N ALA A 349 -13.20 -11.54 -18.25
CA ALA A 349 -12.20 -12.63 -18.21
C ALA A 349 -11.46 -12.71 -16.87
N LYS A 350 -11.03 -13.92 -16.48
CA LYS A 350 -10.07 -14.13 -15.37
C LYS A 350 -8.68 -13.50 -15.64
N LYS A 351 -8.39 -13.16 -16.90
CA LYS A 351 -7.15 -12.47 -17.28
C LYS A 351 -7.19 -11.01 -16.81
N GLY A 352 -6.10 -10.52 -16.22
CA GLY A 352 -5.95 -9.11 -15.82
C GLY A 352 -6.00 -8.82 -14.32
N PHE A 353 -6.30 -9.81 -13.48
CA PHE A 353 -6.19 -9.68 -12.01
C PHE A 353 -4.72 -9.80 -11.55
N SER A 354 -4.38 -9.14 -10.44
CA SER A 354 -3.07 -9.26 -9.78
C SER A 354 -2.89 -10.60 -9.07
N SER A 355 -3.96 -11.15 -8.51
CA SER A 355 -4.08 -12.48 -7.90
C SER A 355 -5.43 -13.11 -8.29
N PRO A 356 -5.61 -14.45 -8.14
CA PRO A 356 -6.89 -15.08 -8.46
C PRO A 356 -8.06 -14.43 -7.69
N PRO A 357 -9.17 -14.08 -8.37
CA PRO A 357 -10.33 -13.50 -7.69
C PRO A 357 -10.99 -14.53 -6.77
N VAL A 358 -11.49 -14.07 -5.62
CA VAL A 358 -12.21 -14.88 -4.62
C VAL A 358 -13.74 -14.77 -4.75
N TRP A 359 -14.22 -14.23 -5.87
CA TRP A 359 -15.64 -13.99 -6.16
C TRP A 359 -16.02 -14.50 -7.56
N ASP A 360 -17.31 -14.71 -7.79
CA ASP A 360 -17.82 -15.23 -9.06
C ASP A 360 -17.96 -14.12 -10.12
N LEU A 361 -17.33 -14.31 -11.29
CA LEU A 361 -17.35 -13.33 -12.38
C LEU A 361 -18.75 -13.09 -12.96
N THR A 362 -19.72 -13.97 -12.71
CA THR A 362 -21.14 -13.77 -13.05
C THR A 362 -21.72 -12.51 -12.39
N VAL A 363 -21.17 -12.07 -11.25
CA VAL A 363 -21.51 -10.79 -10.59
C VAL A 363 -21.41 -9.61 -11.56
N LEU A 364 -20.37 -9.58 -12.39
CA LEU A 364 -20.16 -8.48 -13.33
C LEU A 364 -21.19 -8.52 -14.46
N GLU A 365 -21.56 -9.71 -14.94
CA GLU A 365 -22.62 -9.87 -15.93
C GLU A 365 -23.96 -9.35 -15.38
N ARG A 366 -24.27 -9.69 -14.13
CA ARG A 366 -25.46 -9.19 -13.44
C ARG A 366 -25.47 -7.68 -13.21
N LEU A 367 -24.32 -7.10 -12.83
CA LEU A 367 -24.22 -5.65 -12.64
C LEU A 367 -24.46 -4.92 -13.97
N ILE A 368 -23.96 -5.46 -15.07
CA ILE A 368 -24.18 -4.90 -16.42
C ILE A 368 -25.66 -4.99 -16.79
N GLU A 369 -26.32 -6.12 -16.52
CA GLU A 369 -27.76 -6.28 -16.73
C GLU A 369 -28.55 -5.23 -15.92
N ARG A 370 -28.29 -5.10 -14.61
CA ARG A 370 -29.00 -4.14 -13.74
C ARG A 370 -28.80 -2.69 -14.14
N LEU A 371 -27.58 -2.32 -14.55
CA LEU A 371 -27.30 -0.95 -15.00
C LEU A 371 -27.99 -0.65 -16.34
N ASN A 372 -28.05 -1.60 -17.27
CA ASN A 372 -28.79 -1.42 -18.52
C ASN A 372 -30.31 -1.39 -18.31
N GLU A 373 -30.85 -2.13 -17.33
CA GLU A 373 -32.27 -2.04 -16.96
C GLU A 373 -32.63 -0.66 -16.40
N ALA A 374 -31.74 -0.09 -15.58
CA ALA A 374 -31.96 1.24 -14.99
C ALA A 374 -31.68 2.38 -15.98
N ALA A 375 -30.70 2.22 -16.86
CA ALA A 375 -30.28 3.22 -17.84
C ALA A 375 -30.02 2.57 -19.22
N PRO A 376 -31.08 2.30 -20.02
CA PRO A 376 -30.96 1.58 -21.30
C PRO A 376 -30.11 2.29 -22.34
N GLU A 377 -30.10 3.63 -22.32
CA GLU A 377 -29.39 4.49 -23.28
C GLU A 377 -27.98 4.89 -22.78
N ALA A 378 -27.44 4.21 -21.77
CA ALA A 378 -26.15 4.57 -21.19
C ALA A 378 -24.97 4.18 -22.11
N ASN A 379 -23.99 5.07 -22.19
CA ASN A 379 -22.73 4.87 -22.89
C ASN A 379 -21.69 4.21 -21.97
N TRP A 380 -21.12 3.10 -22.40
CA TRP A 380 -20.13 2.32 -21.64
C TRP A 380 -18.71 2.54 -22.18
N ASP A 381 -17.79 2.95 -21.32
CA ASP A 381 -16.36 3.06 -21.61
C ASP A 381 -15.59 1.86 -21.05
N TRP A 382 -14.99 1.08 -21.95
CA TRP A 382 -14.21 -0.13 -21.67
C TRP A 382 -12.71 0.05 -21.92
N GLU A 383 -12.23 1.28 -22.16
CA GLU A 383 -10.83 1.53 -22.53
C GLU A 383 -9.86 1.47 -21.35
N ASN A 384 -10.37 1.46 -20.12
CA ASN A 384 -9.54 1.38 -18.93
C ASN A 384 -9.33 -0.09 -18.51
N LYS A 385 -8.10 -0.42 -18.10
CA LYS A 385 -7.70 -1.78 -17.72
C LYS A 385 -8.49 -2.35 -16.53
N GLN A 386 -8.94 -1.52 -15.60
CA GLN A 386 -9.46 -1.94 -14.30
C GLN A 386 -10.87 -1.43 -14.00
N VAL A 387 -11.26 -0.33 -14.64
CA VAL A 387 -12.52 0.38 -14.37
C VAL A 387 -13.35 0.39 -15.65
N VAL A 388 -14.66 0.25 -15.50
CA VAL A 388 -15.63 0.49 -16.56
C VAL A 388 -16.47 1.67 -16.14
N SER A 389 -16.49 2.73 -16.94
CA SER A 389 -17.24 3.94 -16.64
C SER A 389 -18.52 3.96 -17.48
N VAL A 390 -19.63 4.32 -16.86
CA VAL A 390 -20.95 4.38 -17.48
C VAL A 390 -21.44 5.83 -17.40
N ARG A 391 -21.84 6.38 -18.54
CA ARG A 391 -22.37 7.75 -18.67
C ARG A 391 -23.79 7.69 -19.22
N LEU A 392 -24.67 8.56 -18.73
CA LEU A 392 -26.00 8.72 -19.32
C LEU A 392 -25.90 9.50 -20.63
N ASN A 393 -26.84 9.29 -21.54
CA ASN A 393 -26.84 9.97 -22.83
C ASN A 393 -27.05 11.49 -22.63
N GLY A 394 -26.16 12.32 -23.19
CA GLY A 394 -26.22 13.78 -23.04
C GLY A 394 -25.59 14.34 -21.76
N ASP A 395 -25.13 13.51 -20.83
CA ASP A 395 -24.42 13.94 -19.61
C ASP A 395 -22.90 13.76 -19.78
N GLU A 396 -22.12 14.77 -19.39
CA GLU A 396 -20.65 14.67 -19.34
C GLU A 396 -20.19 13.93 -18.07
N ALA A 397 -21.02 13.88 -17.03
CA ALA A 397 -20.67 13.27 -15.75
C ALA A 397 -20.85 11.74 -15.76
N THR A 398 -19.93 11.05 -15.08
CA THR A 398 -20.02 9.60 -14.88
C THR A 398 -21.20 9.26 -13.96
N PHE A 399 -22.08 8.38 -14.43
CA PHE A 399 -23.22 7.87 -13.67
C PHE A 399 -22.81 6.70 -12.77
N ALA A 400 -21.98 5.79 -13.28
CA ALA A 400 -21.48 4.66 -12.50
C ALA A 400 -20.05 4.28 -12.91
N GLU A 401 -19.27 3.80 -11.95
CA GLU A 401 -17.96 3.18 -12.21
C GLU A 401 -17.94 1.77 -11.62
N ILE A 402 -17.44 0.80 -12.39
CA ILE A 402 -17.32 -0.58 -11.96
C ILE A 402 -15.84 -0.96 -11.96
N TYR A 403 -15.29 -1.28 -10.78
CA TYR A 403 -13.95 -1.83 -10.66
C TYR A 403 -13.99 -3.34 -10.80
N THR A 404 -13.54 -3.85 -11.95
CA THR A 404 -13.78 -5.24 -12.34
C THR A 404 -12.62 -6.19 -12.05
N LYS A 405 -11.44 -5.67 -11.67
CA LYS A 405 -10.19 -6.42 -11.56
C LYS A 405 -9.60 -6.44 -10.13
N ARG A 406 -10.45 -6.23 -9.13
CA ARG A 406 -10.07 -6.37 -7.71
C ARG A 406 -10.24 -7.81 -7.26
N PRO A 407 -9.23 -8.45 -6.64
CA PRO A 407 -9.33 -9.83 -6.20
C PRO A 407 -10.45 -10.10 -5.19
N GLY A 408 -10.80 -9.10 -4.36
CA GLY A 408 -11.77 -9.24 -3.28
C GLY A 408 -13.25 -9.06 -3.66
N GLY A 409 -13.57 -8.54 -4.84
CA GLY A 409 -14.95 -8.32 -5.28
C GLY A 409 -15.04 -7.36 -6.47
N ALA A 410 -16.22 -7.26 -7.07
CA ALA A 410 -16.54 -6.18 -8.01
C ALA A 410 -17.07 -4.97 -7.22
N ASP A 411 -16.42 -3.82 -7.35
CA ASP A 411 -16.87 -2.61 -6.66
C ASP A 411 -17.67 -1.72 -7.63
N LEU A 412 -18.93 -1.45 -7.31
CA LEU A 412 -19.78 -0.46 -7.98
C LEU A 412 -19.70 0.87 -7.22
N VAL A 413 -19.41 1.94 -7.94
CA VAL A 413 -19.37 3.31 -7.42
C VAL A 413 -20.42 4.14 -8.14
N LEU A 414 -21.32 4.75 -7.38
CA LEU A 414 -22.40 5.59 -7.88
C LEU A 414 -22.19 7.02 -7.33
N PRO A 415 -21.61 7.94 -8.12
CA PRO A 415 -21.50 9.34 -7.73
C PRO A 415 -22.88 9.96 -7.46
N THR A 416 -23.00 10.68 -6.35
CA THR A 416 -24.26 11.28 -5.89
C THR A 416 -23.99 12.63 -5.21
N GLU A 417 -25.04 13.43 -5.06
CA GLU A 417 -24.96 14.68 -4.31
C GLU A 417 -24.81 14.40 -2.81
N PRO A 418 -24.07 15.25 -2.07
CA PRO A 418 -23.90 15.08 -0.64
C PRO A 418 -25.24 14.96 0.11
N GLY A 419 -25.40 13.90 0.90
CA GLY A 419 -26.60 13.66 1.69
C GLY A 419 -27.81 13.13 0.92
N ARG A 420 -27.71 12.92 -0.40
CA ARG A 420 -28.80 12.36 -1.22
C ARG A 420 -29.12 10.90 -0.89
N VAL A 421 -28.11 10.11 -0.50
CA VAL A 421 -28.28 8.69 -0.14
C VAL A 421 -27.80 8.47 1.29
N ALA A 422 -28.74 8.17 2.20
CA ALA A 422 -28.42 7.83 3.58
C ALA A 422 -27.83 6.42 3.71
N LEU A 423 -26.89 6.19 4.64
CA LEU A 423 -26.26 4.89 4.86
C LEU A 423 -27.28 3.76 5.15
N GLY A 424 -28.38 4.09 5.84
CA GLY A 424 -29.48 3.14 6.10
C GLY A 424 -30.16 2.63 4.83
N ARG A 425 -30.21 3.42 3.75
CA ARG A 425 -30.83 3.06 2.46
C ARG A 425 -30.09 1.92 1.76
N ILE A 426 -28.79 1.82 2.01
CA ILE A 426 -27.87 0.87 1.36
C ILE A 426 -27.41 -0.23 2.31
N ALA A 427 -27.97 -0.31 3.51
CA ALA A 427 -27.49 -1.21 4.57
C ALA A 427 -27.56 -2.70 4.19
N SER A 428 -28.51 -3.08 3.33
CA SER A 428 -28.64 -4.46 2.82
C SER A 428 -27.77 -4.75 1.59
N LEU A 429 -27.25 -3.72 0.90
CA LEU A 429 -26.69 -3.87 -0.43
C LEU A 429 -25.23 -4.34 -0.41
N GLY A 430 -24.95 -5.44 -1.12
CA GLY A 430 -23.60 -5.94 -1.32
C GLY A 430 -22.93 -6.48 -0.06
N HIS A 431 -21.74 -7.05 -0.24
CA HIS A 431 -20.91 -7.55 0.86
C HIS A 431 -20.37 -6.40 1.73
N GLU A 432 -19.89 -5.33 1.10
CA GLU A 432 -19.42 -4.11 1.79
C GLU A 432 -20.09 -2.90 1.15
N ARG A 433 -20.42 -1.90 1.95
CA ARG A 433 -20.96 -0.62 1.47
C ARG A 433 -20.45 0.55 2.29
N GLU A 434 -20.20 1.67 1.61
CA GLU A 434 -19.88 2.94 2.25
C GLU A 434 -20.46 4.10 1.44
N VAL A 435 -20.77 5.20 2.13
CA VAL A 435 -20.91 6.52 1.50
C VAL A 435 -19.62 7.25 1.79
N ALA A 436 -18.89 7.63 0.73
CA ALA A 436 -17.58 8.24 0.85
C ALA A 436 -17.47 9.48 -0.02
N SER A 437 -16.56 10.39 0.36
CA SER A 437 -16.24 11.55 -0.47
C SER A 437 -15.73 11.11 -1.86
N HIS A 438 -16.20 11.82 -2.88
CA HIS A 438 -15.89 11.59 -4.28
C HIS A 438 -15.58 12.92 -4.99
N ARG A 439 -14.92 12.89 -6.15
CA ARG A 439 -14.47 14.11 -6.86
C ARG A 439 -15.58 15.12 -7.15
N MET A 440 -16.83 14.65 -7.25
CA MET A 440 -18.02 15.43 -7.57
C MET A 440 -18.96 15.62 -6.37
N GLY A 441 -18.51 15.31 -5.14
CA GLY A 441 -19.35 15.36 -3.93
C GLY A 441 -19.22 14.07 -3.10
N GLU A 442 -20.25 13.24 -3.10
CA GLU A 442 -20.25 11.92 -2.47
C GLU A 442 -20.37 10.81 -3.51
N ALA A 443 -20.08 9.58 -3.11
CA ALA A 443 -20.41 8.41 -3.88
C ALA A 443 -20.82 7.26 -2.96
N VAL A 444 -21.84 6.54 -3.39
CA VAL A 444 -22.19 5.25 -2.81
C VAL A 444 -21.24 4.22 -3.42
N ARG A 445 -20.50 3.52 -2.58
CA ARG A 445 -19.63 2.42 -3.00
C ARG A 445 -20.14 1.12 -2.43
N MET A 446 -20.26 0.11 -3.27
CA MET A 446 -20.72 -1.22 -2.89
C MET A 446 -19.80 -2.28 -3.50
N ARG A 447 -19.41 -3.27 -2.70
CA ARG A 447 -18.66 -4.44 -3.15
C ARG A 447 -19.58 -5.65 -3.27
N PHE A 448 -19.48 -6.35 -4.39
CA PHE A 448 -20.22 -7.58 -4.64
C PHE A 448 -19.26 -8.76 -4.81
N THR A 449 -19.60 -9.87 -4.17
CA THR A 449 -18.87 -11.15 -4.26
C THR A 449 -19.71 -12.26 -4.87
N GLU A 450 -21.04 -12.13 -4.84
CA GLU A 450 -22.00 -13.13 -5.34
C GLU A 450 -23.10 -12.47 -6.16
N ALA A 451 -23.59 -13.16 -7.20
CA ALA A 451 -24.60 -12.63 -8.11
C ALA A 451 -25.94 -12.33 -7.40
N SER A 452 -26.28 -13.09 -6.36
CA SER A 452 -27.48 -12.91 -5.52
C SER A 452 -27.55 -11.51 -4.89
N GLN A 453 -26.40 -10.95 -4.49
CA GLN A 453 -26.30 -9.61 -3.88
C GLN A 453 -26.64 -8.49 -4.88
N VAL A 454 -26.44 -8.74 -6.18
CA VAL A 454 -26.78 -7.81 -7.26
C VAL A 454 -28.25 -7.91 -7.64
N ASP A 455 -28.87 -9.06 -7.39
CA ASP A 455 -30.28 -9.32 -7.70
C ASP A 455 -31.25 -8.74 -6.65
N GLU A 456 -30.74 -8.13 -5.57
CA GLU A 456 -31.55 -7.45 -4.56
C GLU A 456 -32.40 -6.30 -5.16
N SER A 457 -33.70 -6.28 -4.84
CA SER A 457 -34.63 -5.25 -5.32
C SER A 457 -34.23 -3.84 -4.88
N ALA A 458 -33.60 -3.73 -3.71
CA ALA A 458 -33.11 -2.46 -3.18
C ALA A 458 -32.03 -1.83 -4.07
N LEU A 459 -31.21 -2.63 -4.76
CA LEU A 459 -30.20 -2.11 -5.69
C LEU A 459 -30.87 -1.52 -6.92
N ARG A 460 -31.87 -2.22 -7.46
CA ARG A 460 -32.65 -1.76 -8.62
C ARG A 460 -33.35 -0.43 -8.34
N GLU A 461 -34.01 -0.31 -7.18
CA GLU A 461 -34.68 0.93 -6.78
C GLU A 461 -33.69 2.08 -6.64
N LEU A 462 -32.53 1.86 -6.02
CA LEU A 462 -31.48 2.87 -5.88
C LEU A 462 -30.97 3.35 -7.24
N LEU A 463 -30.74 2.44 -8.19
CA LEU A 463 -30.30 2.80 -9.53
C LEU A 463 -31.36 3.65 -10.26
N LEU A 464 -32.64 3.28 -10.17
CA LEU A 464 -33.73 4.05 -10.79
C LEU A 464 -33.88 5.45 -10.17
N GLU A 465 -33.72 5.57 -8.85
CA GLU A 465 -33.76 6.85 -8.13
C GLU A 465 -32.62 7.79 -8.56
N LEU A 466 -31.41 7.25 -8.74
CA LEU A 466 -30.24 8.02 -9.15
C LEU A 466 -30.26 8.41 -10.64
N VAL A 467 -30.90 7.60 -11.49
CA VAL A 467 -31.15 7.94 -12.90
C VAL A 467 -32.26 8.99 -13.03
N GLY A 468 -33.37 8.83 -12.31
CA GLY A 468 -34.57 9.67 -12.47
C GLY A 468 -34.52 11.04 -11.78
N GLY A 469 -33.60 11.27 -10.83
CA GLY A 469 -33.46 12.56 -10.15
C GLY A 469 -32.31 13.42 -10.67
N ARG A 470 -32.07 13.47 -11.97
CA ARG A 470 -31.06 14.34 -12.63
C ARG A 470 -31.67 15.35 -13.63
N ASP A 471 -32.98 15.57 -13.56
CA ASP A 471 -33.71 16.57 -14.38
C ASP A 471 -33.48 18.02 -13.94
#